data_AF-A0A950NKB9-F1
#
_entry.id   AF-A0A950NKB9-F1
#
_cell.length_a   1.000
_cell.length_b   1.000
_cell.length_c   1.000
_cell.angle_alpha   90.00
_cell.angle_beta   90.00
_cell.angle_gamma   90.00
#
_symmetry.space_group_name_H-M   'P 1'
#
loop_
_entity.id
_entity.type
_entity.pdbx_description
1 polymer ?
#
loop_
_entity_poly.entity_id
_entity_poly.type
_entity_poly.pdbx_seq_one_letter_code
_entity_poly.pdbx_strand_id
1 'polypeptide(L)'
;LAPAAAALAAAGAMLVAPRLGFMLVVGALIVVSALQGHAGGALLIALGSAVVILAAPRGRPPWPLAVGAPVLGALGLAGAWPALAARSATVRGRATLGFTGWIWLVLAGRLGNTALYVRIPSGGPPRSLRNGSPYEVIHHVLGGLLSSGALAPAVVWALAAVVLPPLLGRRSLARDAAVAAVWAGALVSLTALSIAVTHFASTVATVNSAVLGGMAAALVALAPSALAAGRARRRWRRQAPAGATRRGRRPSRDGERPTSKAQPTVHGGYTEAGVP
;
A
#
# COMPACT_ATOMS: atom_id res chain seq x y z
N LEU A 1 -20.86 -19.62 17.92
CA LEU A 1 -20.43 -19.43 16.51
C LEU A 1 -18.96 -19.77 16.41
N ALA A 2 -18.55 -20.63 15.48
CA ALA A 2 -17.13 -20.82 15.21
C ALA A 2 -16.51 -19.46 14.83
N PRO A 3 -15.31 -19.11 15.34
CA PRO A 3 -14.68 -17.80 15.08
C PRO A 3 -14.55 -17.49 13.58
N ALA A 4 -14.41 -18.53 12.74
CA ALA A 4 -14.40 -18.40 11.28
C ALA A 4 -15.74 -17.90 10.69
N ALA A 5 -16.88 -18.36 11.21
CA ALA A 5 -18.21 -17.95 10.73
C ALA A 5 -18.51 -16.49 11.09
N ALA A 6 -18.08 -16.05 12.28
CA ALA A 6 -18.18 -14.65 12.69
C ALA A 6 -17.30 -13.73 11.81
N ALA A 7 -16.08 -14.18 11.47
CA ALA A 7 -15.20 -13.46 10.56
C ALA A 7 -15.78 -13.35 9.14
N LEU A 8 -16.38 -14.43 8.61
CA LEU A 8 -17.03 -14.42 7.29
C LEU A 8 -18.27 -13.51 7.26
N ALA A 9 -19.11 -13.55 8.31
CA ALA A 9 -20.26 -12.66 8.42
C ALA A 9 -19.84 -11.19 8.51
N ALA A 10 -18.79 -10.89 9.29
CA ALA A 10 -18.19 -9.57 9.37
C ALA A 10 -17.62 -9.10 8.02
N ALA A 11 -16.93 -9.98 7.29
CA ALA A 11 -16.42 -9.68 5.95
C ALA A 11 -17.55 -9.42 4.95
N GLY A 12 -18.63 -10.21 5.00
CA GLY A 12 -19.83 -10.00 4.20
C GLY A 12 -20.51 -8.66 4.52
N ALA A 13 -20.65 -8.31 5.80
CA ALA A 13 -21.20 -7.02 6.22
C ALA A 13 -20.33 -5.83 5.75
N MET A 14 -19.01 -5.97 5.75
CA MET A 14 -18.08 -4.97 5.19
C MET A 14 -18.21 -4.79 3.68
N LEU A 15 -18.63 -5.81 2.93
CA LEU A 15 -18.86 -5.71 1.48
C LEU A 15 -20.15 -4.95 1.15
N VAL A 16 -21.21 -5.14 1.94
CA VAL A 16 -22.53 -4.52 1.71
C VAL A 16 -22.55 -3.07 2.19
N ALA A 17 -22.02 -2.81 3.39
CA ALA A 17 -22.00 -1.48 3.99
C ALA A 17 -20.65 -1.26 4.69
N PRO A 18 -19.58 -0.82 3.97
CA PRO A 18 -18.22 -0.77 4.49
C PRO A 18 -18.07 0.01 5.81
N ARG A 19 -18.83 1.10 5.96
CA ARG A 19 -18.83 1.90 7.20
C ARG A 19 -19.47 1.16 8.36
N LEU A 20 -20.66 0.59 8.16
CA LEU A 20 -21.36 -0.15 9.21
C LEU A 20 -20.62 -1.43 9.57
N GLY A 21 -20.11 -2.17 8.59
CA GLY A 21 -19.29 -3.36 8.82
C GLY A 21 -18.04 -3.05 9.65
N PHE A 22 -17.33 -1.97 9.33
CA PHE A 22 -16.18 -1.53 10.14
C PHE A 22 -16.59 -1.14 11.58
N MET A 23 -17.63 -0.32 11.74
CA MET A 23 -18.09 0.10 13.08
C MET A 23 -18.58 -1.08 13.92
N LEU A 24 -19.27 -2.05 13.30
CA LEU A 24 -19.73 -3.26 13.98
C LEU A 24 -18.56 -4.16 14.39
N VAL A 25 -17.56 -4.36 13.53
CA VAL A 25 -16.38 -5.17 13.84
C VAL A 25 -15.57 -4.51 14.95
N VAL A 26 -15.31 -3.21 14.86
CA VAL A 26 -14.59 -2.45 15.89
C VAL A 26 -15.38 -2.46 17.20
N GLY A 27 -16.69 -2.19 17.15
CA GLY A 27 -17.56 -2.23 18.33
C GLY A 27 -17.58 -3.60 18.98
N ALA A 28 -17.71 -4.68 18.20
CA ALA A 28 -17.65 -6.04 18.70
C ALA A 28 -16.28 -6.36 19.34
N LEU A 29 -15.17 -5.96 18.72
CA LEU A 29 -13.83 -6.13 19.28
C LEU A 29 -13.65 -5.36 20.60
N ILE A 30 -14.15 -4.13 20.68
CA ILE A 30 -14.12 -3.31 21.91
C ILE A 30 -14.92 -4.00 23.02
N VAL A 31 -16.15 -4.42 22.73
CA VAL A 31 -17.04 -5.09 23.70
C VAL A 31 -16.42 -6.41 24.17
N VAL A 32 -15.98 -7.27 23.25
CA VAL A 32 -15.34 -8.55 23.60
C VAL A 32 -14.07 -8.34 24.43
N SER A 33 -13.23 -7.35 24.08
CA SER A 33 -12.02 -7.04 24.84
C SER A 33 -12.36 -6.56 26.25
N ALA A 34 -13.37 -5.70 26.38
CA ALA A 34 -13.83 -5.20 27.68
C ALA A 34 -14.39 -6.33 28.56
N LEU A 35 -15.20 -7.24 28.00
CA LEU A 35 -15.75 -8.39 28.71
C LEU A 35 -14.66 -9.37 29.19
N GLN A 36 -13.53 -9.45 28.50
CA GLN A 36 -12.38 -10.26 28.91
C GLN A 36 -11.47 -9.56 29.92
N GLY A 37 -11.83 -8.38 30.44
CA GLY A 37 -11.00 -7.62 31.37
C GLY A 37 -9.80 -6.91 30.70
N HIS A 38 -9.79 -6.82 29.37
CA HIS A 38 -8.75 -6.11 28.61
C HIS A 38 -9.19 -4.68 28.31
N ALA A 39 -9.57 -3.91 29.34
CA ALA A 39 -10.06 -2.54 29.20
C ALA A 39 -9.07 -1.64 28.45
N GLY A 40 -7.77 -1.80 28.73
CA GLY A 40 -6.71 -1.12 28.00
C GLY A 40 -6.65 -1.45 26.51
N GLY A 41 -6.84 -2.72 26.14
CA GLY A 41 -6.88 -3.16 24.74
C GLY A 41 -8.09 -2.60 24.00
N ALA A 42 -9.26 -2.62 24.64
CA ALA A 42 -10.49 -2.02 24.11
C ALA A 42 -10.30 -0.52 23.80
N LEU A 43 -9.64 0.21 24.69
CA LEU A 43 -9.37 1.64 24.51
C LEU A 43 -8.40 1.91 23.35
N LEU A 44 -7.36 1.08 23.19
CA LEU A 44 -6.43 1.21 22.06
C LEU A 44 -7.12 0.95 20.72
N ILE A 45 -8.01 -0.05 20.66
CA ILE A 45 -8.83 -0.33 19.48
C ILE A 45 -9.75 0.85 19.19
N ALA A 46 -10.39 1.42 20.22
CA ALA A 46 -11.25 2.60 20.09
C ALA A 46 -10.47 3.82 19.57
N LEU A 47 -9.31 4.14 20.15
CA LEU A 47 -8.44 5.24 19.73
C LEU A 47 -7.94 5.07 18.29
N GLY A 48 -7.40 3.90 17.95
CA GLY A 48 -6.93 3.61 16.59
C GLY A 48 -8.05 3.73 15.56
N SER A 49 -9.25 3.29 15.92
CA SER A 49 -10.44 3.40 15.07
C SER A 49 -10.93 4.84 14.96
N ALA A 50 -10.92 5.61 16.05
CA ALA A 50 -11.28 7.02 16.05
C ALA A 50 -10.38 7.84 15.12
N VAL A 51 -9.07 7.58 15.11
CA VAL A 51 -8.14 8.22 14.16
C VAL A 51 -8.53 7.93 12.71
N VAL A 52 -8.85 6.67 12.38
CA VAL A 52 -9.33 6.32 11.03
C VAL A 52 -10.64 7.05 10.71
N ILE A 53 -11.56 7.10 11.66
CA ILE A 53 -12.88 7.71 11.48
C ILE A 53 -12.77 9.22 11.22
N LEU A 54 -11.91 9.90 11.98
CA LEU A 54 -11.70 11.35 11.88
C LEU A 54 -10.81 11.75 10.69
N ALA A 55 -9.80 10.94 10.35
CA ALA A 55 -8.87 11.23 9.26
C ALA A 55 -9.49 10.93 7.88
N ALA A 56 -10.48 10.06 7.81
CA ALA A 56 -11.04 9.64 6.54
C ALA A 56 -11.86 10.77 5.86
N PRO A 57 -11.56 11.08 4.58
CA PRO A 57 -12.35 12.05 3.82
C PRO A 57 -13.82 11.62 3.73
N ARG A 58 -14.75 12.58 3.80
CA ARG A 58 -16.21 12.33 3.71
C ARG A 58 -16.67 11.70 2.37
N GLY A 59 -15.79 11.57 1.39
CA GLY A 59 -16.05 10.98 0.06
C GLY A 59 -16.00 9.44 -0.02
N ARG A 60 -16.14 8.91 -1.25
CA ARG A 60 -16.18 7.47 -1.58
C ARG A 60 -15.04 6.70 -0.87
N PRO A 61 -15.35 5.68 -0.04
CA PRO A 61 -14.41 5.24 0.99
C PRO A 61 -13.41 4.16 0.53
N PRO A 62 -12.09 4.39 0.64
CA PRO A 62 -11.10 3.30 0.70
C PRO A 62 -10.95 2.75 2.13
N TRP A 63 -12.00 2.78 2.95
CA TRP A 63 -11.97 2.40 4.38
C TRP A 63 -11.68 0.93 4.68
N PRO A 64 -12.23 -0.07 3.96
CA PRO A 64 -11.91 -1.46 4.27
C PRO A 64 -10.45 -1.80 4.00
N LEU A 65 -9.74 -0.97 3.21
CA LEU A 65 -8.31 -1.16 3.03
C LEU A 65 -7.58 -0.99 4.35
N ALA A 66 -7.91 0.00 5.20
CA ALA A 66 -7.20 0.32 6.46
C ALA A 66 -7.02 -0.86 7.43
N VAL A 67 -7.97 -1.80 7.45
CA VAL A 67 -7.90 -3.01 8.29
C VAL A 67 -6.88 -4.02 7.76
N GLY A 68 -6.49 -3.92 6.49
CA GLY A 68 -5.47 -4.77 5.89
C GLY A 68 -4.06 -4.52 6.46
N ALA A 69 -3.79 -3.37 7.08
CA ALA A 69 -2.44 -3.05 7.55
C ALA A 69 -1.97 -3.99 8.67
N PRO A 70 -2.76 -4.22 9.74
CA PRO A 70 -2.45 -5.24 10.74
C PRO A 70 -2.29 -6.64 10.16
N VAL A 71 -3.14 -7.04 9.20
CA VAL A 71 -3.06 -8.37 8.57
C VAL A 71 -1.78 -8.51 7.76
N LEU A 72 -1.43 -7.49 6.97
CA LEU A 72 -0.18 -7.44 6.22
C LEU A 72 1.02 -7.41 7.17
N GLY A 73 0.93 -6.69 8.29
CA GLY A 73 1.94 -6.71 9.33
C GLY A 73 2.13 -8.09 9.94
N ALA A 74 1.05 -8.81 10.23
CA ALA A 74 1.10 -10.18 10.74
C ALA A 74 1.79 -11.15 9.77
N LEU A 75 1.70 -10.88 8.47
CA LEU A 75 2.39 -11.62 7.42
C LEU A 75 3.81 -11.12 7.12
N GLY A 76 4.30 -10.10 7.83
CA GLY A 76 5.60 -9.46 7.56
C GLY A 76 5.62 -8.57 6.30
N LEU A 77 4.46 -8.29 5.71
CA LEU A 77 4.26 -7.51 4.49
C LEU A 77 3.84 -6.06 4.79
N ALA A 78 4.05 -5.57 6.01
CA ALA A 78 3.68 -4.21 6.42
C ALA A 78 4.23 -3.14 5.45
N GLY A 79 5.47 -3.31 4.98
CA GLY A 79 6.11 -2.38 4.03
C GLY A 79 5.39 -2.24 2.68
N ALA A 80 4.51 -3.18 2.30
CA ALA A 80 3.70 -3.09 1.09
C ALA A 80 2.52 -2.12 1.23
N TRP A 81 2.22 -1.67 2.44
CA TRP A 81 1.06 -0.85 2.71
C TRP A 81 1.06 0.51 2.02
N PRO A 82 2.15 1.31 2.01
CA PRO A 82 2.11 2.61 1.35
C PRO A 82 1.89 2.49 -0.17
N ALA A 83 2.26 1.35 -0.78
CA ALA A 83 1.94 1.06 -2.17
C ALA A 83 0.43 0.80 -2.39
N LEU A 84 -0.25 0.15 -1.44
CA LEU A 84 -1.72 0.04 -1.45
C LEU A 84 -2.39 1.38 -1.21
N ALA A 85 -1.88 2.17 -0.25
CA ALA A 85 -2.38 3.51 0.06
C ALA A 85 -2.30 4.45 -1.15
N ALA A 86 -1.24 4.34 -1.95
CA ALA A 86 -1.03 5.10 -3.18
C ALA A 86 -2.14 4.89 -4.24
N ARG A 87 -2.94 3.82 -4.13
CA ARG A 87 -4.08 3.55 -5.03
C ARG A 87 -5.26 4.48 -4.83
N SER A 88 -5.30 5.26 -3.75
CA SER A 88 -6.32 6.29 -3.58
C SER A 88 -6.27 7.31 -4.75
N ALA A 89 -7.44 7.75 -5.21
CA ALA A 89 -7.54 8.74 -6.29
C ALA A 89 -7.05 10.13 -5.85
N THR A 90 -7.21 10.49 -4.57
CA THR A 90 -6.87 11.81 -4.05
C THR A 90 -5.56 11.77 -3.28
N VAL A 91 -4.75 12.84 -3.38
CA VAL A 91 -3.49 13.02 -2.62
C VAL A 91 -3.75 12.91 -1.12
N ARG A 92 -4.79 13.59 -0.63
CA ARG A 92 -5.22 13.52 0.77
C ARG A 92 -5.58 12.09 1.21
N GLY A 93 -6.27 11.33 0.37
CA GLY A 93 -6.60 9.94 0.65
C GLY A 93 -5.36 9.04 0.73
N ARG A 94 -4.33 9.30 -0.08
CA ARG A 94 -3.06 8.55 -0.03
C ARG A 94 -2.29 8.82 1.26
N ALA A 95 -2.14 10.10 1.61
CA ALA A 95 -1.46 10.50 2.83
C ALA A 95 -2.15 9.94 4.09
N THR A 96 -3.48 10.09 4.17
CA THR A 96 -4.28 9.60 5.30
C THR A 96 -4.20 8.07 5.44
N LEU A 97 -4.27 7.31 4.35
CA LEU A 97 -4.10 5.84 4.38
C LEU A 97 -2.68 5.42 4.79
N GLY A 98 -1.64 6.10 4.30
CA GLY A 98 -0.26 5.84 4.71
C GLY A 98 -0.05 6.08 6.21
N PHE A 99 -0.52 7.23 6.69
CA PHE A 99 -0.42 7.62 8.11
C PHE A 99 -1.19 6.66 9.03
N THR A 100 -2.45 6.37 8.70
CA THR A 100 -3.30 5.48 9.51
C THR A 100 -2.78 4.04 9.53
N GLY A 101 -2.21 3.54 8.42
CA GLY A 101 -1.59 2.22 8.38
C GLY A 101 -0.44 2.07 9.36
N TRP A 102 0.42 3.08 9.46
CA TRP A 102 1.52 3.08 10.45
C TRP A 102 0.99 3.06 11.89
N ILE A 103 0.00 3.90 12.21
CA ILE A 103 -0.61 3.93 13.55
C ILE A 103 -1.16 2.56 13.92
N TRP A 104 -1.87 1.91 13.01
CA TRP A 104 -2.40 0.56 13.22
C TRP A 104 -1.31 -0.49 13.45
N LEU A 105 -0.19 -0.41 12.73
CA LEU A 105 0.95 -1.31 12.94
C LEU A 105 1.59 -1.13 14.31
N VAL A 106 1.76 0.12 14.76
CA VAL A 106 2.30 0.41 16.09
C VAL A 106 1.36 -0.11 17.17
N LEU A 107 0.05 0.14 17.04
CA LEU A 107 -0.96 -0.37 17.96
C LEU A 107 -1.01 -1.91 17.98
N ALA A 108 -0.97 -2.55 16.81
CA ALA A 108 -0.97 -4.01 16.69
C ALA A 108 0.28 -4.63 17.34
N GLY A 109 1.46 -4.02 17.17
CA GLY A 109 2.69 -4.47 17.82
C GLY A 109 2.59 -4.41 19.35
N ARG A 110 1.93 -3.38 19.89
CA ARG A 110 1.70 -3.25 21.35
C ARG A 110 0.71 -4.29 21.88
N LEU A 111 -0.33 -4.62 21.12
CA LEU A 111 -1.32 -5.63 21.49
C LEU A 111 -0.71 -7.05 21.45
N GLY A 112 -0.03 -7.40 20.34
CA GLY A 112 0.48 -8.74 20.10
C GLY A 112 1.72 -9.12 20.92
N ASN A 113 2.53 -8.15 21.40
CA ASN A 113 3.92 -8.38 21.88
C ASN A 113 4.79 -9.12 20.84
N THR A 114 4.30 -9.19 19.61
CA THR A 114 5.00 -9.63 18.43
C THR A 114 5.55 -8.37 17.77
N ALA A 115 6.87 -8.32 17.58
CA ALA A 115 7.52 -7.25 16.85
C ALA A 115 7.15 -7.37 15.36
N LEU A 116 5.98 -6.82 14.99
CA LEU A 116 5.45 -6.92 13.62
C LEU A 116 6.30 -6.12 12.61
N TYR A 117 7.08 -5.15 13.08
CA TYR A 117 8.00 -4.39 12.22
C TYR A 117 9.19 -3.81 12.99
N VAL A 118 8.93 -3.26 14.17
CA VAL A 118 9.96 -2.66 15.04
C VAL A 118 9.79 -3.26 16.43
N ARG A 119 10.89 -3.74 17.00
CA ARG A 119 10.91 -4.24 18.37
C ARG A 119 11.13 -3.04 19.28
N ILE A 120 10.04 -2.45 19.77
CA ILE A 120 10.12 -1.35 20.73
C ILE A 120 10.52 -1.95 22.08
N PRO A 121 11.59 -1.47 22.73
CA PRO A 121 11.95 -1.91 24.07
C PRO A 121 10.74 -1.85 25.00
N SER A 122 10.44 -2.97 25.64
CA SER A 122 9.34 -3.08 26.60
C SER A 122 9.72 -2.46 27.93
N GLY A 123 10.12 -1.18 27.95
CA GLY A 123 10.39 -0.43 29.17
C GLY A 123 9.12 -0.02 29.94
N GLY A 124 7.95 -0.42 29.46
CA GLY A 124 6.67 -0.13 30.12
C GLY A 124 6.27 -1.19 31.14
N PRO A 125 5.37 -0.86 32.09
CA PRO A 125 4.96 -1.76 33.17
C PRO A 125 4.41 -3.12 32.65
N PRO A 126 4.48 -4.19 33.47
CA PRO A 126 3.98 -5.53 33.14
C PRO A 126 2.59 -5.52 32.49
N ARG A 127 2.33 -6.45 31.56
CA ARG A 127 1.06 -6.57 30.81
C ARG A 127 -0.18 -6.62 31.72
N SER A 128 -0.07 -7.28 32.87
CA SER A 128 -1.14 -7.39 33.86
C SER A 128 -1.58 -6.03 34.42
N LEU A 129 -0.63 -5.14 34.70
CA LEU A 129 -0.91 -3.79 35.21
C LEU A 129 -1.51 -2.88 34.13
N ARG A 130 -1.13 -3.10 32.86
CA ARG A 130 -1.59 -2.29 31.72
C ARG A 130 -3.04 -2.58 31.31
N ASN A 131 -3.55 -3.78 31.62
CA ASN A 131 -4.91 -4.18 31.23
C ASN A 131 -5.98 -3.65 32.19
N GLY A 132 -5.62 -3.40 33.45
CA GLY A 132 -6.57 -3.05 34.52
C GLY A 132 -6.98 -1.58 34.60
N SER A 133 -6.19 -0.64 34.06
CA SER A 133 -6.46 0.80 34.18
C SER A 133 -6.44 1.51 32.82
N PRO A 134 -7.57 2.08 32.35
CA PRO A 134 -7.60 2.89 31.13
C PRO A 134 -6.81 4.19 31.27
N TYR A 135 -6.72 4.75 32.47
CA TYR A 135 -5.94 5.96 32.75
C TYR A 135 -4.46 5.77 32.46
N GLU A 136 -3.91 4.64 32.90
CA GLU A 136 -2.51 4.24 32.66
C GLU A 136 -2.23 4.09 31.17
N VAL A 137 -3.18 3.54 30.41
CA VAL A 137 -3.05 3.42 28.95
C VAL A 137 -3.02 4.80 28.29
N ILE A 138 -3.88 5.73 28.68
CA ILE A 138 -3.88 7.08 28.08
C ILE A 138 -2.57 7.80 28.38
N HIS A 139 -2.16 7.87 29.65
CA HIS A 139 -0.98 8.66 30.02
C HIS A 139 0.32 8.04 29.51
N HIS A 140 0.52 6.73 29.67
CA HIS A 140 1.78 6.10 29.30
C HIS A 140 1.86 5.72 27.81
N VAL A 141 0.74 5.34 27.18
CA VAL A 141 0.77 4.97 25.75
C VAL A 141 0.70 6.20 24.87
N LEU A 142 -0.28 7.09 25.07
CA LEU A 142 -0.40 8.30 24.24
C LEU A 142 0.74 9.28 24.53
N GLY A 143 1.06 9.53 25.81
CA GLY A 143 2.18 10.37 26.20
C GLY A 143 3.51 9.82 25.71
N GLY A 144 3.72 8.50 25.80
CA GLY A 144 4.89 7.83 25.24
C GLY A 144 4.96 7.92 23.71
N LEU A 145 3.85 7.75 22.99
CA LEU A 145 3.80 7.83 21.52
C LEU A 145 4.11 9.24 21.01
N LEU A 146 3.60 10.27 21.69
CA LEU A 146 3.81 11.67 21.34
C LEU A 146 5.24 12.11 21.66
N SER A 147 5.78 11.70 22.82
CA SER A 147 7.14 12.07 23.23
C SER A 147 8.24 11.27 22.54
N SER A 148 8.00 10.00 22.18
CA SER A 148 9.03 9.14 21.59
C SER A 148 9.27 9.35 20.10
N GLY A 149 8.59 10.33 19.47
CA GLY A 149 8.66 10.52 18.02
C GLY A 149 8.14 9.33 17.21
N ALA A 150 7.35 8.42 17.79
CA ALA A 150 6.79 7.25 17.10
C ALA A 150 5.85 7.61 15.94
N LEU A 151 5.47 8.88 15.82
CA LEU A 151 4.71 9.44 14.70
C LEU A 151 5.58 9.86 13.50
N ALA A 152 6.90 10.00 13.65
CA ALA A 152 7.78 10.39 12.54
C ALA A 152 7.71 9.40 11.35
N PRO A 153 7.72 8.07 11.55
CA PRO A 153 7.58 7.14 10.44
C PRO A 153 6.18 7.18 9.80
N ALA A 154 5.16 7.61 10.54
CA ALA A 154 3.82 7.82 9.98
C ALA A 154 3.82 8.89 8.87
N VAL A 155 4.60 9.95 9.08
CA VAL A 155 4.80 11.02 8.08
C VAL A 155 5.56 10.48 6.87
N VAL A 156 6.63 9.71 7.10
CA VAL A 156 7.39 9.05 6.02
C VAL A 156 6.48 8.17 5.17
N TRP A 157 5.61 7.38 5.80
CA TRP A 157 4.65 6.51 5.12
C TRP A 157 3.60 7.29 4.33
N ALA A 158 3.10 8.39 4.90
CA ALA A 158 2.17 9.29 4.22
C ALA A 158 2.79 9.91 2.97
N LEU A 159 4.02 10.43 3.08
CA LEU A 159 4.77 11.00 1.96
C LEU A 159 5.07 9.96 0.88
N ALA A 160 5.51 8.77 1.28
CA ALA A 160 5.78 7.68 0.35
C ALA A 160 4.55 7.30 -0.47
N ALA A 161 3.37 7.24 0.16
CA ALA A 161 2.11 6.97 -0.52
C ALA A 161 1.71 8.08 -1.51
N VAL A 162 2.05 9.34 -1.23
CA VAL A 162 1.79 10.49 -2.12
C VAL A 162 2.72 10.50 -3.32
N VAL A 163 4.00 10.22 -3.12
CA VAL A 163 5.06 10.32 -4.14
C VAL A 163 5.05 9.13 -5.12
N LEU A 164 4.52 7.97 -4.72
CA LEU A 164 4.57 6.77 -5.57
C LEU A 164 3.84 6.90 -6.93
N PRO A 165 2.62 7.46 -7.03
CA PRO A 165 1.90 7.46 -8.30
C PRO A 165 2.50 8.29 -9.44
N PRO A 166 3.07 9.50 -9.21
CA PRO A 166 3.77 10.21 -10.28
C PRO A 166 5.06 9.49 -10.72
N LEU A 167 5.67 8.69 -9.85
CA LEU A 167 6.87 7.91 -10.18
C LEU A 167 6.60 6.75 -11.17
N LEU A 168 5.41 6.14 -11.13
CA LEU A 168 5.03 4.97 -11.94
C LEU A 168 4.43 5.35 -13.32
N GLY A 169 4.95 6.41 -13.94
CA GLY A 169 4.44 6.98 -15.18
C GLY A 169 4.71 6.14 -16.43
N ARG A 170 3.94 5.06 -16.65
CA ARG A 170 3.56 4.33 -17.90
C ARG A 170 4.56 4.18 -19.07
N ARG A 171 5.85 4.47 -18.94
CA ARG A 171 6.79 4.46 -20.10
C ARG A 171 7.46 3.10 -20.33
N SER A 172 7.73 2.29 -19.30
CA SER A 172 8.15 0.88 -19.46
C SER A 172 8.05 0.07 -18.16
N LEU A 173 7.68 -1.22 -18.25
CA LEU A 173 7.56 -2.12 -17.09
C LEU A 173 8.88 -2.26 -16.30
N ALA A 174 10.01 -2.37 -17.01
CA ALA A 174 11.31 -2.52 -16.39
C ALA A 174 11.70 -1.27 -15.60
N ARG A 175 11.40 -0.07 -16.14
CA ARG A 175 11.64 1.18 -15.43
C ARG A 175 10.71 1.33 -14.23
N ASP A 176 9.43 1.02 -14.38
CA ASP A 176 8.48 1.05 -13.27
C ASP A 176 8.90 0.09 -12.14
N ALA A 177 9.44 -1.09 -12.50
CA ALA A 177 10.01 -2.05 -11.54
C ALA A 177 11.24 -1.51 -10.81
N ALA A 178 12.20 -0.95 -11.56
CA ALA A 178 13.40 -0.37 -10.97
C ALA A 178 13.05 0.80 -10.03
N VAL A 179 12.14 1.68 -10.46
CA VAL A 179 11.68 2.82 -9.65
C VAL A 179 10.93 2.33 -8.41
N ALA A 180 10.07 1.32 -8.52
CA ALA A 180 9.38 0.73 -7.37
C ALA A 180 10.36 0.08 -6.37
N ALA A 181 11.40 -0.61 -6.85
CA ALA A 181 12.43 -1.20 -6.02
C ALA A 181 13.24 -0.12 -5.28
N VAL A 182 13.67 0.93 -5.98
CA VAL A 182 14.38 2.07 -5.39
C VAL A 182 13.51 2.78 -4.36
N TRP A 183 12.23 3.00 -4.67
CA TRP A 183 11.27 3.61 -3.75
C TRP A 183 11.06 2.76 -2.50
N ALA A 184 10.93 1.43 -2.63
CA ALA A 184 10.77 0.53 -1.50
C ALA A 184 12.02 0.53 -0.60
N GLY A 185 13.21 0.50 -1.21
CA GLY A 185 14.48 0.65 -0.49
C GLY A 185 14.56 1.97 0.25
N ALA A 186 14.24 3.08 -0.41
CA ALA A 186 14.22 4.41 0.21
C ALA A 186 13.22 4.51 1.36
N LEU A 187 12.02 3.94 1.22
CA LEU A 187 11.01 3.90 2.27
C LEU A 187 11.51 3.12 3.50
N VAL A 188 12.12 1.95 3.31
CA VAL A 188 12.69 1.15 4.41
C VAL A 188 13.81 1.92 5.10
N SER A 189 14.74 2.50 4.33
CA SER A 189 15.86 3.29 4.86
C SER A 189 15.39 4.54 5.62
N LEU A 190 14.43 5.29 5.07
CA LEU A 190 13.86 6.48 5.73
C LEU A 190 13.06 6.10 6.98
N THR A 191 12.34 4.99 6.96
CA THR A 191 11.63 4.47 8.14
C THR A 191 12.65 4.12 9.24
N ALA A 192 13.69 3.35 8.91
CA ALA A 192 14.76 2.99 9.84
C ALA A 192 15.49 4.23 10.39
N LEU A 193 15.83 5.18 9.52
CA LEU A 193 16.46 6.44 9.91
C LEU A 193 15.55 7.27 10.83
N SER A 194 14.26 7.38 10.51
CA SER A 194 13.30 8.11 11.36
C SER A 194 13.18 7.50 12.75
N ILE A 195 13.21 6.17 12.86
CA ILE A 195 13.23 5.47 14.15
C ILE A 195 14.55 5.74 14.87
N ALA A 196 15.69 5.65 14.19
CA ALA A 196 17.01 5.88 14.79
C ALA A 196 17.18 7.30 15.32
N VAL A 197 16.66 8.32 14.62
CA VAL A 197 16.76 9.73 15.04
C VAL A 197 15.79 10.06 16.17
N THR A 198 14.61 9.43 16.21
CA THR A 198 13.61 9.68 17.27
C THR A 198 13.84 8.87 18.53
N HIS A 199 14.54 7.73 18.44
CA HIS A 199 14.94 6.92 19.58
C HIS A 199 16.44 7.10 19.89
N PHE A 200 16.76 7.94 20.88
CA PHE A 200 18.11 8.12 21.45
C PHE A 200 18.69 6.87 22.17
N ALA A 201 18.20 5.65 21.92
CA ALA A 201 18.71 4.42 22.54
C ALA A 201 18.54 3.17 21.66
N SER A 202 19.64 2.79 20.99
CA SER A 202 20.18 1.43 20.88
C SER A 202 19.20 0.24 20.86
N THR A 203 18.44 0.07 19.77
CA THR A 203 17.99 -1.28 19.40
C THR A 203 17.95 -1.43 17.89
N VAL A 204 18.81 -2.33 17.38
CA VAL A 204 18.93 -2.66 15.96
C VAL A 204 17.67 -3.41 15.52
N ALA A 205 16.91 -2.84 14.59
CA ALA A 205 15.82 -3.55 13.94
C ALA A 205 16.37 -4.81 13.27
N THR A 206 15.77 -5.98 13.54
CA THR A 206 16.17 -7.25 12.93
C THR A 206 16.02 -7.17 11.41
N VAL A 207 17.14 -7.22 10.70
CA VAL A 207 17.27 -6.99 9.25
C VAL A 207 16.35 -7.86 8.39
N ASN A 208 15.96 -9.04 8.86
CA ASN A 208 15.24 -10.06 8.07
C ASN A 208 13.79 -9.69 7.72
N SER A 209 13.05 -9.00 8.60
CA SER A 209 11.66 -8.63 8.32
C SER A 209 11.57 -7.47 7.31
N ALA A 210 12.58 -6.61 7.28
CA ALA A 210 12.65 -5.48 6.36
C ALA A 210 12.83 -5.94 4.90
N VAL A 211 13.64 -6.98 4.67
CA VAL A 211 13.88 -7.54 3.33
C VAL A 211 12.61 -8.20 2.77
N LEU A 212 11.92 -9.01 3.57
CA LEU A 212 10.66 -9.65 3.17
C LEU A 212 9.55 -8.62 2.88
N GLY A 213 9.43 -7.58 3.72
CA GLY A 213 8.50 -6.48 3.50
C GLY A 213 8.80 -5.68 2.24
N GLY A 214 10.09 -5.45 1.93
CA GLY A 214 10.54 -4.77 0.71
C GLY A 214 10.22 -5.56 -0.56
N MET A 215 10.49 -6.87 -0.57
CA MET A 215 10.14 -7.75 -1.70
C MET A 215 8.64 -7.78 -1.96
N ALA A 216 7.83 -7.87 -0.91
CA ALA A 216 6.38 -7.85 -1.03
C ALA A 216 5.84 -6.52 -1.57
N ALA A 217 6.40 -5.40 -1.12
CA ALA A 217 6.05 -4.07 -1.62
C ALA A 217 6.32 -3.95 -3.12
N ALA A 218 7.48 -4.43 -3.59
CA ALA A 218 7.83 -4.44 -5.00
C ALA A 218 6.85 -5.30 -5.82
N LEU A 219 6.47 -6.49 -5.34
CA LEU A 219 5.49 -7.35 -6.01
C LEU A 219 4.11 -6.71 -6.10
N VAL A 220 3.63 -6.08 -5.02
CA VAL A 220 2.33 -5.40 -4.98
C VAL A 220 2.31 -4.18 -5.89
N ALA A 221 3.40 -3.41 -5.94
CA ALA A 221 3.55 -2.28 -6.85
C ALA A 221 3.54 -2.71 -8.33
N LEU A 222 4.06 -3.91 -8.64
CA LEU A 222 4.13 -4.46 -9.99
C LEU A 222 2.87 -5.19 -10.47
N ALA A 223 1.98 -5.60 -9.55
CA ALA A 223 0.79 -6.37 -9.91
C ALA A 223 -0.11 -5.68 -10.96
N PRO A 224 -0.43 -4.37 -10.87
CA PRO A 224 -1.32 -3.72 -11.85
C PRO A 224 -0.71 -3.66 -13.25
N SER A 225 0.60 -3.43 -13.34
CA SER A 225 1.31 -3.27 -14.60
C SER A 225 1.54 -4.64 -15.29
N ALA A 226 1.84 -5.68 -14.53
CA ALA A 226 1.85 -7.06 -15.02
C ALA A 226 0.47 -7.52 -15.53
N LEU A 227 -0.61 -7.19 -14.81
CA LEU A 227 -1.99 -7.51 -15.22
C LEU A 227 -2.39 -6.75 -16.49
N ALA A 228 -1.98 -5.49 -16.65
CA ALA A 228 -2.25 -4.71 -17.85
C ALA A 228 -1.52 -5.29 -19.07
N ALA A 229 -0.25 -5.66 -18.93
CA ALA A 229 0.54 -6.30 -19.98
C ALA A 229 -0.02 -7.66 -20.39
N GLY A 230 -0.46 -8.47 -19.42
CA GLY A 230 -1.13 -9.75 -19.68
C GLY A 230 -2.43 -9.60 -20.48
N ARG A 231 -3.24 -8.59 -20.15
CA ARG A 231 -4.48 -8.27 -20.89
C ARG A 231 -4.19 -7.82 -22.33
N ALA A 232 -3.18 -6.99 -22.54
CA ALA A 232 -2.75 -6.59 -23.88
C ALA A 232 -2.35 -7.81 -24.72
N ARG A 233 -1.48 -8.69 -24.20
CA ARG A 233 -1.07 -9.93 -24.89
C ARG A 233 -2.24 -10.84 -25.24
N ARG A 234 -3.24 -10.98 -24.34
CA ARG A 234 -4.45 -11.77 -24.61
C ARG A 234 -5.32 -11.15 -25.71
N ARG A 235 -5.45 -9.82 -25.76
CA ARG A 235 -6.16 -9.13 -26.86
C ARG A 235 -5.47 -9.36 -28.20
N TRP A 236 -4.15 -9.21 -28.26
CA TRP A 236 -3.36 -9.51 -29.47
C TRP A 236 -3.53 -10.96 -29.93
N ARG A 237 -3.50 -11.95 -29.02
CA ARG A 237 -3.75 -13.36 -29.37
C ARG A 237 -5.16 -13.64 -29.88
N ARG A 238 -6.17 -12.90 -29.41
CA ARG A 238 -7.55 -13.01 -29.90
C ARG A 238 -7.78 -12.31 -31.24
N GLN A 239 -7.03 -11.22 -31.49
CA GLN A 239 -7.08 -10.46 -32.74
C GLN A 239 -6.16 -11.03 -33.82
N ALA A 240 -5.17 -11.86 -33.45
CA ALA A 240 -4.39 -12.65 -34.39
C ALA A 240 -5.37 -13.50 -35.21
N PRO A 241 -5.57 -13.21 -36.51
CA PRO A 241 -6.57 -13.89 -37.31
C PRO A 241 -6.26 -15.39 -37.32
N ALA A 242 -7.26 -16.21 -36.99
CA ALA A 242 -7.15 -17.67 -36.99
C ALA A 242 -6.79 -18.28 -38.37
N GLY A 243 -6.64 -17.45 -39.41
CA GLY A 243 -6.31 -17.84 -40.78
C GLY A 243 -4.86 -17.58 -41.23
N ALA A 244 -3.99 -17.00 -40.42
CA ALA A 244 -2.62 -16.65 -40.87
C ALA A 244 -1.67 -17.86 -41.05
N THR A 245 -2.08 -19.07 -40.68
CA THR A 245 -1.24 -20.28 -40.77
C THR A 245 -1.49 -21.16 -41.99
N ARG A 246 -2.28 -20.75 -42.99
CA ARG A 246 -2.47 -21.63 -44.17
C ARG A 246 -2.74 -20.94 -45.52
N ARG A 247 -1.78 -20.15 -45.99
CA ARG A 247 -1.44 -20.00 -47.42
C ARG A 247 0.08 -19.84 -47.47
N GLY A 248 0.88 -20.87 -47.71
CA GLY A 248 0.74 -21.74 -48.88
C GLY A 248 0.96 -20.93 -50.17
N ARG A 249 2.05 -20.14 -50.25
CA ARG A 249 2.51 -19.58 -51.53
C ARG A 249 4.03 -19.29 -51.52
N ARG A 250 4.82 -20.36 -51.61
CA ARG A 250 5.95 -20.40 -52.55
C ARG A 250 5.42 -21.07 -53.84
N PRO A 251 6.00 -20.90 -55.04
CA PRO A 251 7.14 -20.07 -55.45
C PRO A 251 6.93 -19.32 -56.79
N SER A 252 7.71 -18.27 -57.03
CA SER A 252 8.29 -17.86 -58.34
C SER A 252 9.15 -16.63 -58.04
N ARG A 253 10.49 -16.56 -58.16
CA ARG A 253 11.48 -17.22 -59.03
C ARG A 253 11.05 -17.29 -60.49
N ASP A 254 10.79 -16.12 -61.03
CA ASP A 254 10.94 -15.63 -62.41
C ASP A 254 10.71 -14.12 -62.27
N GLY A 255 11.42 -13.16 -62.81
CA GLY A 255 12.49 -13.05 -63.77
C GLY A 255 12.59 -11.53 -64.02
N GLU A 256 13.80 -11.03 -64.19
CA GLU A 256 14.12 -9.85 -65.02
C GLU A 256 13.44 -8.48 -64.75
N ARG A 257 14.27 -7.54 -64.24
CA ARG A 257 14.63 -6.18 -64.77
C ARG A 257 13.54 -5.26 -65.40
N PRO A 258 13.76 -3.94 -65.58
CA PRO A 258 14.84 -3.04 -65.15
C PRO A 258 14.35 -1.72 -64.50
N THR A 259 15.33 -0.94 -64.07
CA THR A 259 15.33 0.52 -63.84
C THR A 259 14.22 1.32 -64.54
N SER A 260 13.42 2.08 -63.79
CA SER A 260 12.76 3.29 -64.30
C SER A 260 13.09 4.45 -63.37
N LYS A 261 13.99 5.31 -63.86
CA LYS A 261 14.21 6.67 -63.39
C LYS A 261 12.91 7.45 -63.63
N ALA A 262 12.36 8.06 -62.58
CA ALA A 262 11.53 9.26 -62.72
C ALA A 262 11.48 9.99 -61.38
N GLN A 263 12.47 10.85 -61.17
CA GLN A 263 12.28 12.10 -60.45
C GLN A 263 11.76 13.10 -61.50
N PRO A 264 10.69 13.85 -61.22
CA PRO A 264 10.95 15.25 -60.90
C PRO A 264 10.08 15.81 -59.76
N THR A 265 10.76 16.69 -59.04
CA THR A 265 10.28 17.82 -58.23
C THR A 265 8.99 18.49 -58.72
N VAL A 266 8.07 18.80 -57.80
CA VAL A 266 7.22 20.00 -57.91
C VAL A 266 7.11 20.69 -56.53
N HIS A 267 7.44 21.98 -56.59
CA HIS A 267 7.33 23.03 -55.60
C HIS A 267 5.89 23.35 -55.15
N GLY A 268 5.79 23.91 -53.94
CA GLY A 268 4.68 24.76 -53.49
C GLY A 268 4.47 24.57 -51.99
N GLY A 269 4.70 25.52 -51.09
CA GLY A 269 4.67 26.97 -51.20
C GLY A 269 3.53 27.51 -50.31
N TYR A 270 3.88 28.35 -49.34
CA TYR A 270 3.01 29.22 -48.51
C TYR A 270 2.12 28.50 -47.47
N THR A 271 1.91 29.00 -46.24
CA THR A 271 1.70 30.39 -45.81
C THR A 271 2.18 30.64 -44.38
N GLU A 272 2.77 31.83 -44.20
CA GLU A 272 2.78 32.61 -42.97
C GLU A 272 1.40 32.67 -42.28
N ALA A 273 1.40 32.71 -40.96
CA ALA A 273 0.50 33.56 -40.20
C ALA A 273 1.03 33.70 -38.77
N GLY A 274 1.78 34.78 -38.53
CA GLY A 274 1.98 35.31 -37.19
C GLY A 274 0.69 35.93 -36.67
N VAL A 275 0.44 35.81 -35.37
CA VAL A 275 -0.63 36.49 -34.62
C VAL A 275 -0.08 36.72 -33.20
N PRO A 276 -0.36 37.89 -32.57
CA PRO A 276 0.61 38.70 -31.83
C PRO A 276 0.90 38.29 -30.38
#